data_AF-A0A377TVG4-F1
#
_entry.id   AF-A0A377TVG4-F1
#
_cell.length_a   1.000
_cell.length_b   1.000
_cell.length_c   1.000
_cell.angle_alpha   90.00
_cell.angle_beta   90.00
_cell.angle_gamma   90.00
#
_symmetry.space_group_name_H-M   'P 1'
#
loop_
_entity.id
_entity.type
_entity.pdbx_description
1 polymer ?
#
loop_
_entity_poly.entity_id
_entity_poly.type
_entity_poly.pdbx_seq_one_letter_code
_entity_poly.pdbx_strand_id
1 'polypeptide(L)'
;MYFKPGDSDSEQMRRLDKRKSTVMAGLSYVHNTPYGFLRTTIAGDTLDNSNGINWDLAWLYRYTNGNLTLTPGIGVEWNSDNQNEYYYGVSRHESRRSGMRSYDPDSSWNPYLELSANYRFLGDWSVYGVARYTRLSDEITDSPMVDKSWSGLISTGITYTF
;
A
#
# COMPACT_ATOMS: atom_id res chain seq x y z
N MET A 1 -2.92 -1.08 -7.58
CA MET A 1 -4.37 -0.79 -7.48
C MET A 1 -5.00 -0.99 -8.87
N TYR A 2 -6.28 -1.37 -8.98
CA TYR A 2 -6.97 -1.50 -10.27
C TYR A 2 -8.13 -0.50 -10.27
N PHE A 3 -8.08 0.52 -11.12
CA PHE A 3 -9.16 1.51 -11.22
C PHE A 3 -9.90 1.33 -12.55
N LYS A 4 -11.17 0.94 -12.47
CA LYS A 4 -12.10 0.91 -13.60
C LYS A 4 -13.03 2.11 -13.50
N PRO A 5 -12.94 3.08 -14.43
CA PRO A 5 -13.80 4.25 -14.43
C PRO A 5 -15.30 3.89 -14.47
N GLY A 6 -15.67 2.80 -15.17
CA GLY A 6 -17.07 2.37 -15.32
C GLY A 6 -17.79 1.95 -14.04
N ASP A 7 -17.05 1.60 -12.98
CA ASP A 7 -17.58 1.10 -11.70
C ASP A 7 -17.66 2.21 -10.63
N SER A 8 -17.40 3.48 -10.99
CA SER A 8 -17.40 4.62 -10.07
C SER A 8 -18.78 5.31 -10.00
N ASP A 9 -19.23 5.62 -8.78
CA ASP A 9 -20.52 6.27 -8.51
C ASP A 9 -20.57 7.76 -8.91
N SER A 10 -19.41 8.39 -9.15
CA SER A 10 -19.32 9.78 -9.60
C SER A 10 -19.18 9.88 -11.12
N GLU A 11 -20.07 10.64 -11.77
CA GLU A 11 -19.98 10.93 -13.22
C GLU A 11 -18.63 11.52 -13.64
N GLN A 12 -17.96 12.25 -12.74
CA GLN A 12 -16.67 12.87 -12.99
C GLN A 12 -15.55 11.82 -12.99
N MET A 13 -15.59 10.86 -12.07
CA MET A 13 -14.64 9.73 -11.98
C MET A 13 -14.78 8.76 -13.16
N ARG A 14 -15.99 8.61 -13.71
CA ARG A 14 -16.24 7.77 -14.90
C ARG A 14 -15.60 8.32 -16.17
N ARG A 15 -15.18 9.59 -16.18
CA ARG A 15 -14.55 10.29 -17.32
C ARG A 15 -13.03 10.37 -17.22
N LEU A 16 -12.43 9.81 -16.16
CA LEU A 16 -10.99 9.63 -16.01
C LEU A 16 -10.49 8.40 -16.76
N ASP A 17 -9.21 8.38 -17.10
CA ASP A 17 -8.63 7.25 -17.80
C ASP A 17 -8.45 6.04 -16.87
N LYS A 18 -8.55 4.83 -17.44
CA LYS A 18 -8.46 3.57 -16.69
C LYS A 18 -7.04 3.34 -16.16
N ARG A 19 -6.89 3.03 -14.87
CA ARG A 19 -5.58 2.63 -14.30
C ARG A 19 -5.50 1.11 -14.22
N LYS A 20 -4.60 0.54 -15.01
CA LYS A 20 -4.29 -0.90 -14.97
C LYS A 20 -3.40 -1.19 -13.76
N SER A 21 -3.57 -2.36 -13.18
CA SER A 21 -2.62 -2.86 -12.18
C SER A 21 -1.30 -3.15 -12.87
N THR A 22 -0.23 -2.68 -12.25
CA THR A 22 1.12 -2.94 -12.73
C THR A 22 1.78 -4.05 -11.94
N VAL A 23 2.81 -4.65 -12.53
CA VAL A 23 3.66 -5.65 -11.87
C VAL A 23 4.91 -4.91 -11.42
N MET A 24 5.16 -4.94 -10.12
CA MET A 24 6.35 -4.37 -9.53
C MET A 24 7.38 -5.48 -9.32
N ALA A 25 8.61 -5.28 -9.80
CA ALA A 25 9.74 -6.11 -9.37
C ALA A 25 10.56 -5.34 -8.36
N GLY A 26 11.03 -6.03 -7.31
CA GLY A 26 11.74 -5.37 -6.24
C GLY A 26 12.70 -6.29 -5.49
N LEU A 27 13.59 -5.65 -4.73
CA LEU A 27 14.50 -6.30 -3.82
C LEU A 27 14.02 -6.03 -2.39
N SER A 28 13.98 -7.07 -1.57
CA SER A 28 13.71 -6.95 -0.14
C SER A 28 14.93 -7.42 0.66
N TYR A 29 15.28 -6.65 1.68
CA TYR A 29 16.35 -6.95 2.61
C TYR A 29 15.84 -6.86 4.04
N VAL A 30 16.17 -7.89 4.84
CA VAL A 30 15.79 -7.96 6.25
C VAL A 30 17.04 -8.02 7.11
N HIS A 31 17.21 -7.04 7.98
CA HIS A 31 18.26 -6.99 8.97
C HIS A 31 17.72 -7.35 10.35
N ASN A 32 18.17 -8.47 10.90
CA ASN A 32 17.72 -8.96 12.20
C ASN A 32 18.55 -8.34 13.33
N THR A 33 17.87 -7.95 14.41
CA THR A 33 18.46 -7.39 15.63
C THR A 33 17.88 -8.11 16.86
N PRO A 34 18.49 -7.96 18.06
CA PRO A 34 17.94 -8.54 19.28
C PRO A 34 16.56 -8.00 19.69
N TYR A 35 16.19 -6.80 19.21
CA TYR A 35 14.96 -6.10 19.58
C TYR A 35 13.95 -6.02 18.42
N GLY A 36 14.11 -6.84 17.39
CA GLY A 36 13.26 -6.82 16.20
C GLY A 36 14.05 -6.97 14.90
N PHE A 37 13.43 -6.68 13.77
CA PHE A 37 14.07 -6.71 12.48
C PHE A 37 13.65 -5.51 11.63
N LEU A 38 14.62 -4.95 10.92
CA LEU A 38 14.40 -3.93 9.93
C LEU A 38 14.15 -4.60 8.59
N ARG A 39 13.00 -4.35 7.97
CA ARG A 39 12.69 -4.73 6.60
C ARG A 39 12.82 -3.49 5.72
N THR A 40 13.53 -3.62 4.62
CA THR A 40 13.50 -2.61 3.56
C THR A 40 13.18 -3.29 2.24
N THR A 41 12.29 -2.69 1.45
CA THR A 41 11.91 -3.21 0.14
C THR A 41 11.90 -2.07 -0.87
N ILE A 42 12.63 -2.22 -1.96
CA ILE A 42 12.60 -1.28 -3.08
C ILE A 42 11.98 -2.02 -4.25
N ALA A 43 10.92 -1.47 -4.84
CA ALA A 43 10.27 -2.05 -6.00
C ALA A 43 10.03 -0.98 -7.07
N GLY A 44 10.24 -1.34 -8.33
CA GLY A 44 9.96 -0.49 -9.48
C GLY A 44 8.94 -1.15 -10.40
N ASP A 45 8.20 -0.33 -11.14
CA ASP A 45 7.34 -0.82 -12.20
C ASP A 45 8.15 -1.53 -13.29
N THR A 46 7.72 -2.73 -13.70
CA THR A 46 8.37 -3.52 -14.75
C THR A 46 7.58 -3.58 -16.05
N LEU A 47 6.37 -3.05 -16.08
CA LEU A 47 5.52 -3.03 -17.26
C LEU A 47 5.44 -1.66 -17.92
N ASP A 48 6.30 -0.72 -17.51
CA ASP A 48 6.38 0.68 -17.97
C ASP A 48 5.01 1.39 -18.01
N ASN A 49 4.09 1.04 -17.12
CA ASN A 49 2.77 1.66 -17.06
C ASN A 49 2.81 2.96 -16.25
N SER A 50 3.48 2.95 -15.10
CA SER A 50 3.68 4.13 -14.25
C SER A 50 5.12 4.65 -14.27
N ASN A 51 6.12 3.81 -14.58
CA ASN A 51 7.55 4.11 -14.33
C ASN A 51 7.82 4.55 -12.88
N GLY A 52 6.97 4.09 -11.96
CA GLY A 52 7.02 4.46 -10.55
C GLY A 52 7.97 3.58 -9.74
N ILE A 53 8.55 4.17 -8.70
CA ILE A 53 9.39 3.51 -7.72
C ILE A 53 8.73 3.63 -6.34
N ASN A 54 8.72 2.51 -5.61
CA ASN A 54 8.24 2.41 -4.25
C ASN A 54 9.38 1.95 -3.35
N TRP A 55 9.54 2.59 -2.20
CA TRP A 55 10.49 2.20 -1.17
C TRP A 55 9.79 2.05 0.19
N ASP A 56 9.78 0.83 0.71
CA ASP A 56 9.27 0.46 2.03
C ASP A 56 10.43 0.36 3.02
N LEU A 57 10.29 1.00 4.17
CA LEU A 57 11.17 0.82 5.31
C LEU A 57 10.35 0.58 6.56
N ALA A 58 10.58 -0.55 7.23
CA ALA A 58 9.76 -1.00 8.34
C ALA A 58 10.61 -1.57 9.47
N TRP A 59 10.32 -1.19 10.70
CA TRP A 59 10.81 -1.85 11.90
C TRP A 59 9.73 -2.74 12.47
N LEU A 60 10.01 -4.04 12.59
CA LEU A 60 9.09 -5.04 13.11
C LEU A 60 9.66 -5.70 14.35
N TYR A 61 8.80 -6.01 15.30
CA TYR A 61 9.17 -6.79 16.47
C TYR A 61 8.41 -8.12 16.45
N ARG A 62 9.11 -9.26 16.43
CA ARG A 62 8.46 -10.56 16.53
C ARG A 62 8.44 -11.00 17.98
N TYR A 63 7.24 -11.07 18.55
CA TYR A 63 6.98 -11.64 19.86
C TYR A 63 6.30 -13.01 19.71
N THR A 64 6.94 -14.06 20.20
CA THR A 64 6.39 -15.41 20.18
C THR A 64 6.21 -15.90 21.61
N ASN A 65 4.97 -16.25 21.97
CA ASN A 65 4.61 -16.80 23.27
C ASN A 65 3.82 -18.11 23.07
N GLY A 66 4.51 -19.24 23.18
CA GLY A 66 3.94 -20.55 22.91
C GLY A 66 3.37 -20.63 21.50
N ASN A 67 2.05 -20.80 21.40
CA ASN A 67 1.34 -20.95 20.14
C ASN A 67 0.97 -19.62 19.47
N LEU A 68 1.18 -18.48 20.14
CA LEU A 68 0.86 -17.16 19.60
C LEU A 68 2.14 -16.45 19.13
N THR A 69 2.15 -16.03 17.88
CA THR A 69 3.15 -15.11 17.32
C THR A 69 2.49 -13.79 16.99
N LEU A 70 2.93 -12.72 17.65
CA LEU A 70 2.51 -11.35 17.39
C LEU A 70 3.68 -10.59 16.77
N THR A 71 3.45 -9.89 15.67
CA THR A 71 4.45 -9.09 14.97
C THR A 71 3.90 -7.69 14.74
N PRO A 72 3.97 -6.79 15.74
CA PRO A 72 3.77 -5.37 15.52
C PRO A 72 4.93 -4.81 14.69
N GLY A 73 4.62 -3.84 13.85
CA GLY A 73 5.57 -3.12 13.03
C GLY A 73 5.15 -1.69 12.78
N ILE A 74 6.14 -0.84 12.61
CA ILE A 74 5.96 0.55 12.18
C ILE A 74 6.82 0.75 10.95
N GLY A 75 6.34 1.49 9.97
CA GLY A 75 7.11 1.72 8.76
C GLY A 75 6.71 3.00 8.05
N VAL A 76 7.42 3.24 6.98
CA VAL A 76 7.14 4.34 6.07
C VAL A 76 7.33 3.82 4.65
N GLU A 77 6.36 4.14 3.81
CA GLU A 77 6.41 3.85 2.38
C GLU A 77 6.62 5.17 1.64
N TRP A 78 7.68 5.26 0.86
CA TRP A 78 7.93 6.34 -0.07
C TRP A 78 7.49 5.93 -1.47
N ASN A 79 6.74 6.79 -2.14
CA ASN A 79 6.30 6.62 -3.53
C ASN A 79 6.85 7.79 -4.36
N SER A 80 7.46 7.48 -5.51
CA SER A 80 7.92 8.49 -6.47
C SER A 80 6.78 9.32 -7.03
N ASP A 81 7.09 10.54 -7.47
CA ASP A 81 6.24 11.43 -8.27
C ASP A 81 5.52 10.69 -9.40
N ASN A 82 6.24 9.93 -10.23
CA ASN A 82 5.64 9.16 -11.34
C ASN A 82 4.58 8.14 -10.87
N GLN A 83 4.80 7.52 -9.71
CA GLN A 83 3.86 6.56 -9.13
C GLN A 83 2.60 7.28 -8.63
N ASN A 84 2.77 8.43 -7.99
CA ASN A 84 1.66 9.22 -7.49
C ASN A 84 0.87 9.85 -8.64
N GLU A 85 1.53 10.38 -9.66
CA GLU A 85 0.87 10.96 -10.83
C GLU A 85 0.03 9.92 -11.57
N TYR A 86 0.53 8.69 -11.71
CA TYR A 86 -0.24 7.62 -12.34
C TYR A 86 -1.50 7.24 -11.53
N TYR A 87 -1.46 7.19 -10.21
CA TYR A 87 -2.62 6.74 -9.42
C TYR A 87 -3.54 7.87 -8.95
N TYR A 88 -3.02 9.08 -8.76
CA TYR A 88 -3.71 10.19 -8.11
C TYR A 88 -3.64 11.50 -8.90
N GLY A 89 -2.88 11.55 -10.00
CA GLY A 89 -2.80 12.71 -10.88
C GLY A 89 -4.02 12.86 -11.78
N VAL A 90 -4.40 14.12 -12.02
CA VAL A 90 -5.48 14.51 -12.93
C VAL A 90 -4.88 15.41 -14.00
N SER A 91 -4.73 14.88 -15.21
CA SER A 91 -4.14 15.63 -16.33
C SER A 91 -5.04 16.80 -16.76
N ARG A 92 -4.46 17.82 -17.41
CA ARG A 92 -5.23 18.96 -17.97
C ARG A 92 -6.29 18.54 -18.99
N HIS A 93 -6.08 17.44 -19.70
CA HIS A 93 -7.06 16.90 -20.63
C HIS A 93 -8.22 16.24 -19.88
N GLU A 94 -7.93 15.43 -18.86
CA GLU A 94 -8.94 14.83 -17.99
C GLU A 94 -9.75 15.88 -17.24
N SER A 95 -9.08 16.87 -16.64
CA SER A 95 -9.70 18.02 -15.97
C SER A 95 -10.75 18.72 -16.84
N ARG A 96 -10.45 18.93 -18.13
CA ARG A 96 -11.39 19.54 -19.09
C ARG A 96 -12.60 18.65 -19.41
N ARG A 97 -12.47 17.33 -19.33
CA ARG A 97 -13.55 16.37 -19.63
C ARG A 97 -14.41 16.03 -18.40
N SER A 98 -13.76 15.91 -17.24
CA SER A 98 -14.38 15.50 -15.97
C SER A 98 -14.89 16.70 -15.16
N GLY A 99 -14.35 17.90 -15.39
CA GLY A 99 -14.62 19.08 -14.56
C GLY A 99 -13.81 19.11 -13.25
N MET A 100 -12.97 18.11 -13.00
CA MET A 100 -12.06 18.09 -11.84
C MET A 100 -10.91 19.08 -12.04
N ARG A 101 -10.36 19.63 -10.95
CA ARG A 101 -9.12 20.42 -11.02
C ARG A 101 -7.96 19.53 -11.45
N SER A 102 -7.09 20.05 -12.31
CA SER A 102 -5.82 19.40 -12.60
C SER A 102 -4.99 19.30 -11.32
N TYR A 103 -4.35 18.17 -11.11
CA TYR A 103 -3.57 17.88 -9.91
C TYR A 103 -2.38 17.03 -10.30
N ASP A 104 -1.19 17.51 -10.00
CA ASP A 104 0.09 16.90 -10.36
C ASP A 104 0.81 16.60 -9.03
N PRO A 105 0.66 15.38 -8.47
CA PRO A 105 1.21 15.06 -7.15
C PRO A 105 2.72 14.83 -7.19
N ASP A 106 3.43 15.43 -6.24
CA ASP A 106 4.85 15.18 -5.98
C ASP A 106 5.08 13.82 -5.28
N SER A 107 6.34 13.50 -4.95
CA SER A 107 6.67 12.27 -4.19
C SER A 107 6.06 12.29 -2.78
N SER A 108 5.57 11.15 -2.30
CA SER A 108 4.87 11.07 -0.99
C SER A 108 5.57 10.13 -0.02
N TRP A 109 5.52 10.48 1.27
CA TRP A 109 5.91 9.62 2.39
C TRP A 109 4.67 9.22 3.20
N ASN A 110 4.38 7.93 3.24
CA ASN A 110 3.18 7.35 3.84
C ASN A 110 3.57 6.51 5.06
N PRO A 111 3.59 7.09 6.27
CA PRO A 111 3.86 6.32 7.48
C PRO A 111 2.72 5.35 7.76
N TYR A 112 3.06 4.16 8.24
CA TYR A 112 2.08 3.13 8.54
C TYR A 112 2.42 2.35 9.81
N LEU A 113 1.39 1.75 10.38
CA LEU A 113 1.45 0.78 11.45
C LEU A 113 0.95 -0.55 10.92
N GLU A 114 1.64 -1.64 11.22
CA GLU A 114 1.20 -2.98 10.89
C GLU A 114 1.21 -3.88 12.12
N LEU A 115 0.27 -4.83 12.15
CA LEU A 115 0.18 -5.84 13.18
C LEU A 115 -0.21 -7.16 12.52
N SER A 116 0.65 -8.15 12.68
CA SER A 116 0.36 -9.53 12.28
C SER A 116 0.25 -10.41 13.52
N ALA A 117 -0.84 -11.15 13.64
CA ALA A 117 -1.03 -12.17 14.66
C ALA A 117 -1.17 -13.53 13.97
N ASN A 118 -0.52 -14.55 14.52
CA ASN A 118 -0.64 -15.94 14.10
C ASN A 118 -0.80 -16.80 15.35
N TYR A 119 -1.84 -17.64 15.37
CA TYR A 119 -2.14 -18.51 16.49
C TYR A 119 -2.31 -19.95 16.03
N ARG A 120 -1.46 -20.84 16.54
CA ARG A 120 -1.50 -22.27 16.27
C ARG A 120 -2.44 -22.95 17.26
N PHE A 121 -3.58 -23.44 16.77
CA PHE A 121 -4.64 -23.98 17.64
C PHE A 121 -4.73 -25.50 17.64
N LEU A 122 -4.32 -26.18 16.56
CA LEU A 122 -4.46 -27.64 16.41
C LEU A 122 -3.28 -28.21 15.62
N GLY A 123 -2.13 -28.41 16.30
CA GLY A 123 -0.91 -28.98 15.71
C GLY A 123 -0.46 -28.21 14.47
N ASP A 124 -0.85 -28.72 13.30
CA ASP A 124 -0.55 -28.20 11.97
C ASP A 124 -1.42 -27.00 11.55
N TRP A 125 -2.54 -26.76 12.24
CA TRP A 125 -3.48 -25.69 11.94
C TRP A 125 -3.16 -24.41 12.68
N SER A 126 -3.05 -23.32 11.93
CA SER A 126 -2.83 -21.98 12.44
C SER A 126 -3.84 -21.01 11.84
N VAL A 127 -4.33 -20.07 12.64
CA VAL A 127 -5.09 -18.91 12.15
C VAL A 127 -4.16 -17.71 12.12
N TYR A 128 -4.26 -16.88 11.08
CA TYR A 128 -3.52 -15.62 11.00
C TYR A 128 -4.46 -14.45 10.75
N GLY A 129 -4.02 -13.29 11.23
CA GLY A 129 -4.65 -12.01 10.97
C GLY A 129 -3.57 -10.95 10.78
N VAL A 130 -3.71 -10.14 9.75
CA VAL A 130 -2.85 -9.00 9.46
C VAL A 130 -3.73 -7.76 9.37
N ALA A 131 -3.36 -6.74 10.11
CA ALA A 131 -3.95 -5.41 10.02
C ALA A 131 -2.84 -4.41 9.70
N ARG A 132 -3.06 -3.56 8.70
CA ARG A 132 -2.17 -2.44 8.39
C ARG A 132 -2.99 -1.17 8.30
N TYR A 133 -2.54 -0.14 9.00
CA TYR A 133 -3.07 1.20 8.97
C TYR A 133 -2.01 2.11 8.36
N THR A 134 -2.28 2.66 7.18
CA THR A 134 -1.39 3.59 6.48
C THR A 134 -1.99 4.98 6.54
N ARG A 135 -1.23 5.93 7.08
CA ARG A 135 -1.59 7.35 7.00
C ARG A 135 -1.08 7.86 5.65
N LEU A 136 -2.01 8.36 4.84
CA LEU A 136 -1.69 8.92 3.55
C LEU A 136 -1.12 10.32 3.73
N SER A 137 -0.08 10.65 2.96
CA SER A 137 0.50 11.99 2.92
C SER A 137 -0.49 12.99 2.34
N ASP A 138 -0.32 14.27 2.69
CA ASP A 138 -1.16 15.36 2.20
C ASP A 138 -1.17 15.41 0.65
N GLU A 139 -0.05 15.03 0.02
CA GLU A 139 0.09 14.91 -1.44
C GLU A 139 -0.87 13.90 -2.09
N ILE A 140 -1.29 12.88 -1.33
CA ILE A 140 -2.27 11.89 -1.78
C ILE A 140 -3.69 12.36 -1.42
N THR A 141 -3.87 13.02 -0.28
CA THR A 141 -5.20 13.42 0.21
C THR A 141 -5.73 14.69 -0.40
N ASP A 142 -4.86 15.56 -0.94
CA ASP A 142 -5.24 16.76 -1.68
C ASP A 142 -5.66 16.44 -3.13
N SER A 143 -5.46 15.19 -3.57
CA SER A 143 -6.00 14.72 -4.85
C SER A 143 -7.53 14.73 -4.80
N PRO A 144 -8.21 15.35 -5.79
CA PRO A 144 -9.68 15.35 -5.88
C PRO A 144 -10.28 13.94 -6.11
N MET A 145 -9.45 12.91 -6.27
CA MET A 145 -9.84 11.51 -6.35
C MET A 145 -9.90 10.81 -4.98
N VAL A 146 -9.40 11.45 -3.91
CA VAL A 146 -9.20 10.82 -2.59
C VAL A 146 -9.99 11.54 -1.51
N ASP A 147 -11.04 10.90 -1.00
CA ASP A 147 -11.85 11.47 0.10
C ASP A 147 -11.36 11.06 1.51
N LYS A 148 -10.30 10.25 1.62
CA LYS A 148 -9.87 9.67 2.91
C LYS A 148 -8.38 9.89 3.16
N SER A 149 -8.05 10.29 4.40
CA SER A 149 -6.68 10.54 4.86
C SER A 149 -5.91 9.30 5.34
N TRP A 150 -6.52 8.12 5.22
CA TRP A 150 -5.94 6.87 5.66
C TRP A 150 -6.41 5.69 4.81
N SER A 151 -5.55 4.68 4.71
CA SER A 151 -5.84 3.40 4.07
C SER A 151 -5.66 2.26 5.06
N GLY A 152 -6.64 1.35 5.11
CA GLY A 152 -6.62 0.20 5.99
C GLY A 152 -6.65 -1.10 5.20
N LEU A 153 -5.76 -2.03 5.53
CA LEU A 153 -5.79 -3.41 5.05
C LEU A 153 -6.04 -4.32 6.24
N ILE A 154 -7.08 -5.16 6.15
CA ILE A 154 -7.31 -6.25 7.09
C ILE A 154 -7.38 -7.54 6.27
N SER A 155 -6.56 -8.51 6.64
CA SER A 155 -6.55 -9.85 6.06
C SER A 155 -6.58 -10.88 7.17
N THR A 156 -7.42 -11.89 7.05
CA THR A 156 -7.50 -13.00 7.99
C THR A 156 -7.59 -14.30 7.21
N GLY A 157 -7.06 -15.38 7.79
CA GLY A 157 -7.06 -16.68 7.14
C GLY A 157 -6.63 -17.82 8.06
N ILE A 158 -6.74 -19.02 7.53
CA ILE A 158 -6.32 -20.25 8.19
C ILE A 158 -5.25 -20.91 7.30
N THR A 159 -4.20 -21.42 7.92
CA THR A 159 -3.07 -22.07 7.27
C THR A 159 -2.88 -23.46 7.88
N TYR A 160 -2.61 -24.44 7.03
CA TYR A 160 -2.23 -25.80 7.42
C TYR A 160 -0.77 -26.03 7.00
N THR A 161 0.07 -26.50 7.92
CA THR A 161 1.50 -26.79 7.66
C THR A 161 1.74 -28.28 7.81
N PHE A 162 2.32 -28.93 6.77
CA PHE A 162 2.69 -30.34 6.77
C PHE A 162 4.13 -30.58 7.26
#